data_AF-A0A509L7Q9-F1
#
_entry.id   AF-A0A509L7Q9-F1
#
_cell.length_a   1.000
_cell.length_b   1.000
_cell.length_c   1.000
_cell.angle_alpha   90.00
_cell.angle_beta   90.00
_cell.angle_gamma   90.00
#
_symmetry.space_group_name_H-M   'P 1'
#
loop_
_entity.id
_entity.type
_entity.pdbx_description
1 polymer ?
#
loop_
_entity_poly.entity_id
_entity_poly.type
_entity_poly.pdbx_seq_one_letter_code
_entity_poly.pdbx_strand_id
1 'polypeptide(L)'
;PGGDFLMHKHTFKWMRSQSKVELIDRKMRGAWEKAGAKTAYERAMEKVRYILENHTPDPLSDEVLAKIRSIVGETEKEMGIKSHTR
;
A
#
# COMPACT_ATOMS: atom_id res chain seq x y z
N PRO A 1 2.29 7.50 42.52
CA PRO A 1 2.39 8.22 41.22
C PRO A 1 3.70 7.82 40.51
N GLY A 2 3.63 7.27 39.30
CA GLY A 2 4.81 6.73 38.58
C GLY A 2 4.69 5.29 38.06
N GLY A 3 3.47 4.74 37.93
CA GLY A 3 3.26 3.44 37.29
C GLY A 3 3.18 3.53 35.77
N ASP A 4 3.34 2.40 35.08
CA ASP A 4 3.13 2.26 33.64
C ASP A 4 1.82 1.52 33.31
N PHE A 5 1.40 1.61 32.05
CA PHE A 5 0.19 0.94 31.56
C PHE A 5 0.49 -0.24 30.61
N LEU A 6 1.76 -0.66 30.48
CA LEU A 6 2.16 -1.67 29.49
C LEU A 6 1.54 -3.03 29.82
N MET A 7 1.45 -3.38 31.11
CA MET A 7 0.90 -4.66 31.57
C MET A 7 -0.62 -4.65 31.82
N HIS A 8 -1.32 -3.56 31.51
CA HIS A 8 -2.76 -3.48 31.75
C HIS A 8 -3.54 -4.32 30.74
N LYS A 9 -4.57 -5.04 31.21
CA LYS A 9 -5.49 -5.83 30.35
C LYS A 9 -6.05 -5.02 29.18
N HIS A 10 -6.37 -3.75 29.43
CA HIS A 10 -6.85 -2.83 28.40
C HIS A 10 -5.82 -2.60 27.30
N THR A 11 -4.57 -2.33 27.68
CA THR A 11 -3.44 -2.15 26.74
C THR A 11 -3.22 -3.40 25.91
N PHE A 12 -3.18 -4.59 26.52
CA PHE A 12 -3.03 -5.84 25.77
C PHE A 12 -4.17 -6.08 24.77
N LYS A 13 -5.42 -5.78 25.15
CA LYS A 13 -6.59 -5.95 24.28
C LYS A 13 -6.54 -5.04 23.04
N TRP A 14 -6.09 -3.80 23.19
CA TRP A 14 -6.23 -2.77 22.16
C TRP A 14 -4.92 -2.32 21.49
N MET A 15 -3.74 -2.68 22.01
CA MET A 15 -2.45 -2.21 21.45
C MET A 15 -2.28 -2.56 19.97
N ARG A 16 -2.91 -3.62 19.47
CA ARG A 16 -2.84 -4.06 18.06
C ARG A 16 -3.84 -3.37 17.13
N SER A 17 -4.82 -2.64 17.67
CA SER A 17 -5.75 -1.83 16.86
C SER A 17 -5.17 -0.47 16.47
N GLN A 18 -4.04 -0.09 17.06
CA GLN A 18 -3.31 1.11 16.69
C GLN A 18 -2.71 0.99 15.30
N SER A 19 -2.37 2.14 14.70
CA SER A 19 -1.77 2.17 13.37
C SER A 19 -0.48 1.33 13.32
N LYS A 20 -0.41 0.45 12.32
CA LYS A 20 0.81 -0.30 12.02
C LYS A 20 1.66 0.56 11.10
N VAL A 21 2.79 1.00 11.63
CA VAL A 21 3.70 1.88 10.91
C VAL A 21 4.53 1.05 9.93
N GLU A 22 4.34 1.25 8.63
CA GLU A 22 5.12 0.56 7.59
C GLU A 22 6.32 1.40 7.10
N LEU A 23 6.11 2.70 6.90
CA LEU A 23 7.11 3.59 6.28
C LEU A 23 8.04 4.27 7.30
N ILE A 24 7.49 4.78 8.41
CA ILE A 24 8.27 5.50 9.42
C ILE A 24 9.07 4.50 10.26
N ASP A 25 10.39 4.61 10.23
CA ASP A 25 11.26 3.81 11.09
C ASP A 25 11.34 4.44 12.49
N ARG A 26 11.00 3.66 13.52
CA ARG A 26 11.02 4.09 14.93
C ARG A 26 12.18 3.47 15.73
N LYS A 27 13.15 2.85 15.05
CA LYS A 27 14.36 2.33 15.69
C LYS A 27 15.17 3.49 16.30
N MET A 28 15.85 3.20 17.40
CA MET A 28 16.89 4.10 17.91
C MET A 28 17.98 4.30 16.84
N ARG A 29 18.57 5.49 16.80
CA ARG A 29 19.54 5.92 15.78
C ARG A 29 20.59 4.87 15.44
N GLY A 30 21.29 4.30 16.43
CA GLY A 30 22.34 3.32 16.17
C GLY A 30 21.83 2.01 15.54
N ALA A 31 20.60 1.60 15.82
CA ALA A 31 19.99 0.43 15.18
C ALA A 31 19.49 0.75 13.77
N TRP A 32 19.03 1.99 13.52
CA TRP A 32 18.67 2.47 12.19
C TRP A 32 19.91 2.59 11.28
N GLU A 33 21.02 3.13 11.79
CA GLU A 33 22.30 3.23 11.08
C GLU A 33 22.84 1.85 10.68
N LYS A 34 22.85 0.89 11.62
CA LYS A 34 23.25 -0.51 11.33
C LYS A 34 22.32 -1.22 10.34
N ALA A 35 21.06 -0.77 10.23
CA ALA A 35 20.09 -1.30 9.27
C ALA A 35 20.17 -0.63 7.88
N GLY A 36 21.21 0.17 7.63
CA GLY A 36 21.45 0.83 6.34
C GLY A 36 20.93 2.26 6.24
N ALA A 37 20.51 2.87 7.37
CA ALA A 37 20.19 4.29 7.46
C ALA A 37 19.21 4.81 6.40
N LYS A 38 18.24 3.99 5.97
CA LYS A 38 17.32 4.37 4.89
C LYS A 38 16.44 5.55 5.30
N THR A 39 16.29 6.49 4.38
CA THR A 39 15.31 7.57 4.44
C THR A 39 13.89 7.02 4.31
N ALA A 40 12.91 7.84 4.71
CA ALA A 40 11.49 7.50 4.53
C ALA A 40 11.13 7.33 3.05
N TYR A 41 11.74 8.11 2.16
CA TYR A 41 11.50 8.03 0.72
C TYR A 41 12.01 6.72 0.12
N GLU A 42 13.22 6.29 0.46
CA GLU A 42 13.76 5.02 -0.03
C GLU A 42 12.88 3.84 0.39
N ARG A 43 12.42 3.83 1.65
CA ARG A 43 11.48 2.81 2.16
C ARG A 43 10.13 2.85 1.42
N ALA A 44 9.63 4.04 1.11
CA ALA A 44 8.41 4.20 0.33
C ALA A 44 8.58 3.63 -1.09
N MET A 45 9.70 3.91 -1.75
CA MET A 45 10.00 3.38 -3.08
C MET A 45 10.16 1.85 -3.08
N GLU A 46 10.75 1.28 -2.04
CA GLU A 46 10.79 -0.18 -1.85
C GLU A 46 9.40 -0.78 -1.70
N LYS A 47 8.53 -0.15 -0.91
CA LYS A 47 7.14 -0.58 -0.76
C LYS A 47 6.37 -0.48 -2.08
N VAL A 48 6.58 0.57 -2.87
CA VAL A 48 5.96 0.73 -4.20
C VAL A 48 6.36 -0.42 -5.11
N ARG A 49 7.66 -0.73 -5.22
CA ARG A 49 8.14 -1.85 -6.04
C ARG A 49 7.51 -3.17 -5.61
N TYR A 50 7.51 -3.44 -4.30
CA TYR A 50 6.87 -4.63 -3.74
C TYR A 50 5.38 -4.72 -4.10
N ILE A 51 4.62 -3.62 -3.98
CA ILE A 51 3.19 -3.59 -4.33
C ILE A 51 3.01 -3.89 -5.82
N LEU A 52 3.77 -3.24 -6.70
CA LEU A 52 3.67 -3.46 -8.15
C LEU A 52 4.00 -4.91 -8.55
N GLU A 53 4.92 -5.55 -7.84
CA GLU A 53 5.33 -6.93 -8.11
C GLU A 53 4.39 -7.98 -7.52
N ASN A 54 3.78 -7.72 -6.36
CA ASN A 54 3.13 -8.77 -5.55
C ASN A 54 1.63 -8.52 -5.30
N HIS A 55 1.11 -7.32 -5.57
CA HIS A 55 -0.30 -7.04 -5.35
C HIS A 55 -1.14 -7.60 -6.48
N THR A 56 -1.88 -8.67 -6.17
CA THR A 56 -2.93 -9.20 -7.04
C THR A 56 -4.28 -8.70 -6.52
N PRO A 57 -4.93 -7.72 -7.17
CA PRO A 57 -6.24 -7.26 -6.77
C PRO A 57 -7.28 -8.35 -7.05
N ASP A 58 -8.38 -8.33 -6.30
CA ASP A 58 -9.52 -9.19 -6.59
C ASP A 58 -10.06 -8.85 -7.98
N PRO A 59 -10.21 -9.84 -8.88
CA PRO A 59 -10.63 -9.57 -10.24
C PRO A 59 -12.07 -9.07 -10.29
N LEU A 60 -12.34 -8.14 -11.20
CA LEU A 60 -13.70 -7.75 -11.55
C LEU A 60 -14.39 -8.91 -12.29
N SER A 61 -15.72 -8.97 -12.21
CA SER A 61 -16.48 -9.95 -12.99
C SER A 61 -16.32 -9.70 -14.50
N ASP A 62 -16.43 -10.77 -15.29
CA ASP A 62 -16.29 -10.70 -16.75
C ASP A 62 -17.29 -9.73 -17.39
N GLU A 63 -18.52 -9.66 -16.85
CA GLU A 63 -19.55 -8.72 -17.29
C GLU A 63 -19.10 -7.26 -17.11
N VAL A 64 -18.56 -6.92 -15.94
CA VAL A 64 -18.07 -5.57 -15.65
C VAL A 64 -16.88 -5.22 -16.55
N LEU A 65 -15.95 -6.17 -16.74
CA LEU A 65 -14.81 -5.98 -17.64
C LEU A 65 -15.24 -5.76 -19.09
N ALA A 66 -16.22 -6.53 -19.57
CA ALA A 66 -16.77 -6.37 -20.91
C ALA A 66 -17.42 -5.00 -21.09
N LYS A 67 -18.20 -4.55 -20.10
CA LYS A 67 -18.84 -3.23 -20.12
C LYS A 67 -17.82 -2.09 -20.15
N ILE A 68 -16.77 -2.16 -19.32
CA ILE A 68 -15.68 -1.17 -19.33
C ILE A 68 -15.02 -1.12 -20.72
N ARG A 69 -14.70 -2.27 -21.31
CA ARG A 69 -14.10 -2.33 -22.65
C ARG A 69 -15.00 -1.73 -23.74
N SER A 70 -16.32 -1.94 -23.68
CA SER A 70 -17.27 -1.34 -24.62
C SER A 70 -17.24 0.18 -24.55
N ILE A 71 -17.34 0.74 -23.33
CA ILE A 71 -17.32 2.18 -23.09
C ILE A 71 -16.03 2.81 -23.63
N VAL A 72 -14.88 2.19 -23.36
CA VAL A 72 -13.59 2.68 -23.85
C VAL A 72 -13.54 2.68 -25.38
N GLY A 73 -13.91 1.56 -26.02
CA GLY A 73 -13.87 1.45 -27.48
C GLY A 73 -14.83 2.40 -28.19
N GLU A 74 -16.04 2.59 -27.66
CA GLU A 74 -17.01 3.57 -28.17
C GLU A 74 -16.44 4.99 -28.08
N THR A 75 -15.89 5.37 -26.92
CA THR A 75 -15.31 6.70 -26.69
C THR A 75 -14.10 6.95 -27.60
N GLU A 76 -13.20 5.98 -27.74
CA GLU A 76 -12.02 6.11 -28.62
C GLU A 76 -12.45 6.33 -30.08
N LYS A 77 -13.50 5.64 -30.54
CA LYS A 77 -14.06 5.79 -31.87
C LYS A 77 -14.66 7.19 -32.08
N GLU A 78 -15.42 7.68 -31.11
CA GLU A 78 -15.98 9.04 -31.15
C GLU A 78 -14.89 10.12 -31.18
N MET A 79 -13.80 9.92 -30.43
CA MET A 79 -12.67 10.84 -30.37
C MET A 79 -11.67 10.69 -31.54
N GLY A 80 -11.89 9.74 -32.45
CA GLY A 80 -10.97 9.47 -33.57
C GLY A 80 -9.60 8.94 -33.13
N ILE A 81 -9.50 8.39 -31.92
CA ILE A 81 -8.27 7.80 -31.39
C ILE A 81 -8.13 6.40 -32.00
N LYS A 82 -6.99 6.13 -32.64
CA LYS A 82 -6.68 4.77 -33.10
C LYS A 82 -6.42 3.90 -31.89
N SER A 83 -7.35 2.98 -31.60
CA SER A 83 -7.22 2.04 -30.51
C SER A 83 -5.90 1.25 -30.66
N HIS A 84 -5.00 1.42 -29.70
CA HIS A 84 -3.74 0.67 -29.66
C HIS A 84 -4.02 -0.60 -28.86
N THR A 85 -4.59 -1.60 -29.52
CA THR A 85 -4.71 -2.93 -28.92
C THR A 85 -3.29 -3.48 -28.78
N ARG A 86 -2.82 -3.59 -27.53
CA ARG A 86 -1.56 -4.25 -27.19
C ARG A 86 -1.78 -5.75 -27.04
#